data_AF-A0A1F4RNW2-F1
#
_entry.id   AF-A0A1F4RNW2-F1
#
_cell.length_a   1.000
_cell.length_b   1.000
_cell.length_c   1.000
_cell.angle_alpha   90.00
_cell.angle_beta   90.00
_cell.angle_gamma   90.00
#
_symmetry.space_group_name_H-M   'P 1'
#
loop_
_entity.id
_entity.type
_entity.pdbx_description
1 polymer ?
#
loop_
_entity_poly.entity_id
_entity_poly.type
_entity_poly.pdbx_seq_one_letter_code
_entity_poly.pdbx_strand_id
1 'polypeptide(L)'
;MEILGLLDTLESMILDGSKIPLTKKILINEEKVLSIIDKMRLVAQGGGGFAKGAIVSRQDGLNEKAEIKKGIAQAEKETVDGRSQEEAKSVEVLQQAYQMAKEIRDGADKYADEVLANLEATSTRILRTVKAGRDRLNKTVAVGEKQ
;
A
#
# COMPACT_ATOMS: atom_id res chain seq x y z
N MET A 1 -6.64 22.67 12.40
CA MET A 1 -7.75 21.79 12.86
C MET A 1 -8.08 20.70 11.85
N GLU A 2 -8.02 20.93 10.53
CA GLU A 2 -8.40 19.93 9.52
C GLU A 2 -7.45 18.73 9.39
N ILE A 3 -6.13 18.92 9.54
CA ILE A 3 -5.15 17.81 9.52
C ILE A 3 -5.34 16.84 10.69
N LEU A 4 -5.67 17.36 11.88
CA LEU A 4 -5.87 16.53 13.06
C LEU A 4 -7.10 15.63 12.89
N GLY A 5 -8.19 16.13 12.32
CA GLY A 5 -9.37 15.28 12.03
C GLY A 5 -9.11 14.21 10.95
N LEU A 6 -8.25 14.49 9.97
CA LEU A 6 -7.82 13.48 8.99
C LEU A 6 -6.92 12.42 9.64
N LEU A 7 -6.08 12.82 10.59
CA LEU A 7 -5.26 11.90 11.38
C LEU A 7 -6.13 11.01 12.26
N ASP A 8 -7.14 11.56 12.94
CA ASP A 8 -8.09 10.79 13.76
C ASP A 8 -8.89 9.78 12.91
N THR A 9 -9.21 10.16 11.67
CA THR A 9 -9.88 9.27 10.72
C THR A 9 -8.96 8.11 10.30
N LEU A 10 -7.68 8.40 10.05
CA LEU A 10 -6.69 7.38 9.74
C LEU A 10 -6.47 6.44 10.93
N GLU A 11 -6.39 6.98 12.14
CA GLU A 11 -6.26 6.22 13.38
C GLU A 11 -7.46 5.30 13.59
N SER A 12 -8.68 5.81 13.38
CA SER A 12 -9.90 5.00 13.45
C SER A 12 -9.89 3.87 12.42
N MET A 13 -9.44 4.13 11.19
CA MET A 13 -9.30 3.08 10.15
C MET A 13 -8.30 1.98 10.53
N ILE A 14 -7.25 2.33 11.27
CA ILE A 14 -6.28 1.36 11.78
C ILE A 14 -6.89 0.58 12.96
N LEU A 15 -7.56 1.25 13.89
CA LEU A 15 -8.17 0.60 15.06
C LEU A 15 -9.33 -0.34 14.69
N ASP A 16 -10.17 0.06 13.73
CA ASP A 16 -11.32 -0.71 13.25
C ASP A 16 -10.96 -1.71 12.13
N GLY A 17 -9.72 -1.66 11.64
CA GLY A 17 -9.24 -2.53 10.57
C GLY A 17 -9.23 -4.00 10.96
N SER A 18 -9.51 -4.88 9.99
CA SER A 18 -9.51 -6.32 10.22
C SER A 18 -8.10 -6.81 10.55
N LYS A 19 -7.88 -7.22 11.80
CA LYS A 19 -6.61 -7.81 12.24
C LYS A 19 -6.42 -9.16 11.58
N ILE A 20 -5.22 -9.41 11.09
CA ILE A 20 -4.87 -10.71 10.52
C ILE A 20 -4.49 -11.65 11.67
N PRO A 21 -5.20 -12.78 11.88
CA PRO A 21 -4.91 -13.72 12.96
C PRO A 21 -3.45 -14.16 12.94
N LEU A 22 -2.84 -14.35 14.12
CA LEU A 22 -1.45 -14.77 14.31
C LEU A 22 -0.39 -13.75 13.83
N THR A 23 -0.78 -12.54 13.43
CA THR A 23 0.15 -11.46 13.07
C THR A 23 -0.19 -10.17 13.83
N LYS A 24 0.77 -9.23 13.91
CA LYS A 24 0.53 -7.86 14.39
C LYS A 24 0.07 -6.91 13.26
N LYS A 25 -0.32 -7.45 12.10
CA LYS A 25 -0.68 -6.67 10.90
C LYS A 25 -2.18 -6.45 10.84
N ILE A 26 -2.57 -5.31 10.28
CA ILE A 26 -3.96 -4.91 10.07
C ILE A 26 -4.19 -4.80 8.57
N LEU A 27 -5.26 -5.43 8.07
CA LEU A 27 -5.67 -5.33 6.69
C LEU A 27 -6.41 -4.00 6.48
N ILE A 28 -5.86 -3.14 5.62
CA ILE A 28 -6.44 -1.84 5.33
C ILE A 28 -6.56 -1.68 3.81
N ASN A 29 -7.64 -1.03 3.35
CA ASN A 29 -7.82 -0.70 1.95
C ASN A 29 -6.85 0.43 1.55
N GLU A 30 -5.98 0.11 0.61
CA GLU A 30 -4.93 1.00 0.11
C GLU A 30 -5.47 2.32 -0.47
N GLU A 31 -6.48 2.26 -1.34
CA GLU A 31 -7.06 3.44 -2.00
C GLU A 31 -7.63 4.45 -0.98
N LYS A 32 -8.31 3.95 0.06
CA LYS A 32 -8.88 4.81 1.12
C LYS A 32 -7.80 5.51 1.93
N VAL A 33 -6.73 4.80 2.27
CA VAL A 33 -5.59 5.35 3.03
C VAL A 33 -4.85 6.39 2.20
N LEU A 34 -4.54 6.09 0.94
CA LEU A 34 -3.87 7.02 0.04
C LEU A 34 -4.69 8.31 -0.14
N SER A 35 -6.02 8.20 -0.28
CA SER A 35 -6.90 9.38 -0.37
C SER A 35 -6.84 10.29 0.87
N ILE A 36 -6.74 9.71 2.08
CA ILE A 36 -6.61 10.49 3.32
C ILE A 36 -5.23 11.16 3.37
N ILE A 37 -4.17 10.44 2.99
CA ILE A 37 -2.80 10.95 2.94
C ILE A 37 -2.70 12.12 1.94
N ASP A 38 -3.33 12.02 0.78
CA ASP A 38 -3.37 13.09 -0.22
C ASP A 38 -4.10 14.33 0.29
N LYS A 39 -5.20 14.16 1.01
CA LYS A 39 -5.92 15.26 1.67
C LYS A 39 -5.06 15.91 2.76
N MET A 40 -4.37 15.12 3.57
CA MET A 40 -3.44 15.64 4.59
C MET A 40 -2.30 16.42 3.93
N ARG A 41 -1.75 15.91 2.81
CA ARG A 41 -0.72 16.58 2.02
C ARG A 41 -1.21 17.92 1.47
N LEU A 42 -2.44 17.97 0.96
CA LEU A 42 -3.04 19.19 0.41
C LEU A 42 -3.25 20.26 1.49
N VAL A 43 -3.73 19.87 2.67
CA VAL A 43 -3.91 20.80 3.81
C VAL A 43 -2.57 21.22 4.41
N ALA A 44 -1.55 20.36 4.37
CA ALA A 44 -0.21 20.69 4.86
C ALA A 44 0.54 21.66 3.94
N GLN A 45 0.27 21.61 2.63
CA GLN A 45 0.94 22.44 1.62
C GLN A 45 0.23 23.77 1.35
N GLY A 46 -1.06 23.89 1.64
CA GLY A 46 -1.84 25.13 1.45
C GLY A 46 -2.73 25.41 2.65
N GLY A 47 -2.33 26.34 3.51
CA GLY A 47 -3.02 26.66 4.76
C GLY A 47 -4.53 26.87 4.61
N GLY A 48 -5.31 25.91 5.14
CA GLY A 48 -6.60 26.08 5.82
C GLY A 48 -7.75 26.82 5.12
N GLY A 49 -7.74 26.92 3.79
CA GLY A 49 -8.61 27.86 3.09
C GLY A 49 -9.33 27.34 1.86
N PHE A 50 -9.58 26.04 1.68
CA PHE A 50 -10.43 25.59 0.57
C PHE A 50 -11.37 24.45 0.94
N ALA A 51 -12.66 24.74 0.73
CA ALA A 51 -13.81 23.84 0.64
C ALA A 51 -14.51 23.39 1.93
N LYS A 52 -14.99 24.38 2.71
CA LYS A 52 -16.43 24.34 3.06
C LYS A 52 -17.23 24.60 1.79
N GLY A 53 -17.78 23.55 1.18
CA GLY A 53 -18.74 23.69 0.09
C GLY A 53 -18.68 22.60 -0.96
N ALA A 54 -19.17 21.40 -0.63
CA ALA A 54 -19.71 20.47 -1.63
C ALA A 54 -20.59 19.40 -0.95
N ILE A 55 -21.55 19.85 -0.15
CA ILE A 55 -22.81 19.13 0.03
C ILE A 55 -23.86 20.05 -0.59
N VAL A 56 -24.73 19.47 -1.43
CA VAL A 56 -25.76 20.11 -2.27
C VAL A 56 -25.28 20.52 -3.65
N SER A 57 -25.30 19.57 -4.60
CA SER A 57 -26.34 19.55 -5.63
C SER A 57 -26.17 18.35 -6.56
N ARG A 58 -27.14 17.46 -6.47
CA ARG A 58 -27.47 16.44 -7.46
C ARG A 58 -28.29 17.12 -8.56
N GLN A 59 -27.73 17.21 -9.76
CA GLN A 59 -28.39 16.97 -11.07
C GLN A 59 -27.62 17.67 -12.19
N ASP A 60 -27.67 17.00 -13.35
CA ASP A 60 -27.29 17.46 -14.68
C ASP A 60 -25.78 17.64 -14.86
N GLY A 61 -25.10 16.98 -15.78
CA GLY A 61 -25.52 16.56 -17.10
C GLY A 61 -24.30 16.84 -17.98
N LEU A 62 -23.75 15.79 -18.57
CA LEU A 62 -22.98 15.73 -19.81
C LEU A 62 -22.23 16.98 -20.31
N ASN A 63 -20.95 16.76 -20.59
CA ASN A 63 -20.14 17.44 -21.63
C ASN A 63 -19.82 18.93 -21.45
N GLU A 64 -18.57 19.21 -21.05
CA GLU A 64 -17.74 20.11 -21.86
C GLU A 64 -16.25 19.91 -21.56
N LYS A 65 -15.54 19.34 -22.54
CA LYS A 65 -14.11 19.52 -22.70
C LYS A 65 -13.90 20.91 -23.26
N ALA A 66 -13.33 21.84 -22.49
CA ALA A 66 -12.35 22.83 -22.93
C ALA A 66 -12.14 23.89 -21.83
N GLU A 67 -10.91 24.39 -21.72
CA GLU A 67 -10.58 25.71 -21.18
C GLU A 67 -10.52 25.92 -19.65
N ILE A 68 -9.53 25.34 -18.96
CA ILE A 68 -8.79 26.10 -17.91
C ILE A 68 -7.28 25.80 -18.01
N LYS A 69 -6.64 26.34 -19.05
CA LYS A 69 -5.17 26.38 -19.22
C LYS A 69 -4.61 27.79 -18.94
N LYS A 70 -5.25 28.57 -18.07
CA LYS A 70 -4.90 29.98 -17.80
C LYS A 70 -4.87 30.39 -16.32
N GLY A 71 -4.71 29.44 -15.39
CA GLY A 71 -4.57 29.72 -13.96
C GLY A 71 -3.15 29.59 -13.39
N ILE A 72 -2.15 29.20 -14.20
CA ILE A 72 -0.82 28.78 -13.71
C ILE A 72 0.30 29.74 -14.17
N ALA A 73 -0.04 30.90 -14.73
CA ALA A 73 0.94 31.78 -15.37
C ALA A 73 1.18 33.14 -14.67
N GLN A 74 0.62 33.37 -13.48
CA GLN A 74 0.70 34.69 -12.85
C GLN A 74 1.01 34.70 -11.34
N ALA A 75 1.36 33.56 -10.74
CA ALA A 75 1.88 33.50 -9.36
C ALA A 75 3.40 33.25 -9.29
N GLU A 76 4.10 33.26 -10.44
CA GLU A 76 5.53 32.89 -10.54
C GLU A 76 6.52 34.08 -10.54
N LYS A 77 6.08 35.33 -10.35
CA LYS A 77 6.97 36.48 -10.60
C LYS A 77 7.50 37.29 -9.42
N GLU A 78 7.18 36.98 -8.17
CA GLU A 78 7.63 37.83 -7.04
C GLU A 78 8.26 37.12 -5.82
N THR A 79 8.64 35.85 -5.88
CA THR A 79 9.36 35.19 -4.74
C THR A 79 10.52 34.27 -5.13
N VAL A 80 11.26 34.62 -6.19
CA VAL A 80 12.22 33.72 -6.87
C VAL A 80 13.56 33.48 -6.14
N ASP A 81 13.94 34.21 -5.10
CA ASP A 81 15.35 34.13 -4.63
C ASP A 81 15.59 33.40 -3.29
N GLY A 82 14.55 32.88 -2.62
CA GLY A 82 14.70 32.18 -1.32
C GLY A 82 14.18 30.75 -1.25
N ARG A 83 13.23 30.36 -2.10
CA ARG A 83 12.51 29.07 -2.04
C ARG A 83 13.20 27.91 -2.76
N SER A 84 14.09 28.22 -3.70
CA SER A 84 14.72 27.23 -4.59
C SER A 84 15.63 26.23 -3.87
N GLN A 85 16.18 26.56 -2.71
CA GLN A 85 17.06 25.64 -1.96
C GLN A 85 16.29 24.66 -1.06
N GLU A 86 15.17 25.09 -0.46
CA GLU A 86 14.36 24.24 0.42
C GLU A 86 13.50 23.25 -0.38
N GLU A 87 13.01 23.68 -1.55
CA GLU A 87 12.30 22.79 -2.48
C GLU A 87 13.25 21.74 -3.08
N ALA A 88 14.46 22.12 -3.46
CA ALA A 88 15.47 21.18 -3.98
C ALA A 88 15.85 20.11 -2.95
N LYS A 89 16.08 20.50 -1.69
CA LYS A 89 16.35 19.55 -0.59
C LYS A 89 15.15 18.63 -0.32
N SER A 90 13.94 19.15 -0.41
CA SER A 90 12.73 18.36 -0.20
C SER A 90 12.52 17.30 -1.29
N VAL A 91 12.82 17.64 -2.55
CA VAL A 91 12.79 16.70 -3.67
C VAL A 91 13.85 15.62 -3.52
N GLU A 92 15.06 15.98 -3.09
CA GLU A 92 16.15 15.02 -2.86
C GLU A 92 15.80 14.01 -1.75
N VAL A 93 15.26 14.48 -0.63
CA VAL A 93 14.81 13.61 0.48
C VAL A 93 13.71 12.66 0.03
N LEU A 94 12.73 13.13 -0.76
CA LEU A 94 11.68 12.28 -1.29
C LEU A 94 12.24 11.22 -2.24
N GLN A 95 13.18 11.59 -3.12
CA GLN A 95 13.80 10.66 -4.05
C GLN A 95 14.60 9.56 -3.32
N GLN A 96 15.34 9.94 -2.27
CA GLN A 96 16.04 8.99 -1.41
C GLN A 96 15.06 8.05 -0.67
N ALA A 97 13.96 8.57 -0.16
CA ALA A 97 12.93 7.77 0.50
C ALA A 97 12.29 6.75 -0.46
N TYR A 98 12.00 7.14 -1.71
CA TYR A 98 11.49 6.22 -2.73
C TYR A 98 12.50 5.13 -3.09
N GLN A 99 13.78 5.50 -3.22
CA GLN A 99 14.83 4.54 -3.54
C GLN A 99 15.01 3.51 -2.41
N MET A 100 15.01 3.97 -1.16
CA MET A 100 15.08 3.09 0.02
C MET A 100 13.85 2.18 0.12
N ALA A 101 12.65 2.71 -0.10
CA ALA A 101 11.42 1.91 -0.09
C ALA A 101 11.45 0.81 -1.16
N LYS A 102 11.97 1.13 -2.35
CA LYS A 102 12.16 0.15 -3.43
C LYS A 102 13.14 -0.95 -3.02
N GLU A 103 14.30 -0.58 -2.46
CA GLU A 103 15.30 -1.55 -2.02
C GLU A 103 14.79 -2.48 -0.92
N ILE A 104 14.04 -1.93 0.05
CA ILE A 104 13.40 -2.73 1.10
C ILE A 104 12.39 -3.71 0.48
N ARG A 105 11.59 -3.26 -0.48
CA ARG A 105 10.60 -4.11 -1.15
C ARG A 105 11.29 -5.23 -1.94
N ASP A 106 12.27 -4.89 -2.76
CA ASP A 106 13.02 -5.86 -3.56
C ASP A 106 13.75 -6.87 -2.66
N GLY A 107 14.29 -6.43 -1.52
CA GLY A 107 14.91 -7.30 -0.51
C GLY A 107 13.89 -8.22 0.17
N ALA A 108 12.72 -7.71 0.53
CA ALA A 108 11.64 -8.48 1.14
C ALA A 108 11.08 -9.54 0.17
N ASP A 109 10.91 -9.19 -1.11
CA ASP A 109 10.43 -10.11 -2.14
C ASP A 109 11.43 -11.25 -2.36
N LYS A 110 12.74 -10.95 -2.44
CA LYS A 110 13.79 -11.99 -2.54
C LYS A 110 13.82 -12.91 -1.32
N TYR A 111 13.72 -12.33 -0.12
CA TYR A 111 13.69 -13.13 1.11
C TYR A 111 12.45 -14.04 1.17
N ALA A 112 11.27 -13.53 0.76
CA ALA A 112 10.05 -14.32 0.69
C ALA A 112 10.20 -15.50 -0.27
N ASP A 113 10.77 -15.26 -1.46
CA ASP A 113 11.05 -16.32 -2.44
C ASP A 113 11.97 -17.41 -1.88
N GLU A 114 13.07 -17.03 -1.22
CA GLU A 114 13.99 -17.98 -0.59
C GLU A 114 13.32 -18.84 0.50
N VAL A 115 12.50 -18.21 1.36
CA VAL A 115 11.75 -18.92 2.40
C VAL A 115 10.73 -19.88 1.79
N LEU A 116 10.00 -19.44 0.76
CA LEU A 116 9.01 -20.27 0.08
C LEU A 116 9.66 -21.44 -0.66
N ALA A 117 10.78 -21.24 -1.33
CA ALA A 117 11.53 -22.30 -2.01
C ALA A 117 12.02 -23.37 -1.02
N ASN A 118 12.53 -22.97 0.15
CA ASN A 118 12.94 -23.89 1.19
C ASN A 118 11.76 -24.69 1.77
N LEU A 119 10.62 -24.04 1.96
CA LEU A 119 9.39 -24.69 2.42
C LEU A 119 8.88 -25.70 1.38
N GLU A 120 8.91 -25.36 0.10
CA GLU A 120 8.53 -26.23 -1.01
C GLU A 120 9.42 -27.49 -1.05
N ALA A 121 10.74 -27.31 -0.98
CA ALA A 121 11.70 -28.41 -0.98
C ALA A 121 11.46 -29.37 0.19
N THR A 122 11.21 -28.81 1.38
CA THR A 122 10.94 -29.57 2.61
C THR A 122 9.62 -30.32 2.50
N SER A 123 8.55 -29.65 2.07
CA SER A 123 7.22 -30.26 1.90
C SER A 123 7.24 -31.37 0.87
N THR A 124 7.98 -31.19 -0.23
CA THR A 124 8.18 -32.23 -1.25
C THR A 124 8.87 -33.46 -0.67
N ARG A 125 9.90 -33.28 0.17
CA ARG A 125 10.57 -34.41 0.84
C ARG A 125 9.61 -35.16 1.77
N ILE A 126 8.83 -34.43 2.56
CA ILE A 126 7.82 -35.03 3.46
C ILE A 126 6.79 -35.82 2.65
N LEU A 127 6.25 -35.23 1.58
CA LEU A 127 5.29 -35.90 0.70
C LEU A 127 5.84 -37.19 0.09
N ARG A 128 7.11 -37.21 -0.33
CA ARG A 128 7.75 -38.44 -0.83
C ARG A 128 7.79 -39.53 0.25
N THR A 129 8.18 -39.18 1.48
CA THR A 129 8.21 -40.13 2.60
C THR A 129 6.82 -40.67 2.92
N VAL A 130 5.80 -39.80 2.95
CA VAL A 130 4.40 -40.21 3.18
C VAL A 130 3.91 -41.14 2.08
N LYS A 131 4.14 -40.81 0.81
CA LYS A 131 3.78 -41.67 -0.34
C LYS A 131 4.44 -43.04 -0.23
N ALA A 132 5.75 -43.07 0.03
CA ALA A 132 6.48 -44.33 0.21
C ALA A 132 5.92 -45.19 1.37
N GLY A 133 5.53 -44.55 2.49
CA GLY A 133 4.89 -45.23 3.60
C GLY A 133 3.53 -45.84 3.22
N ARG A 134 2.69 -45.08 2.51
CA ARG A 134 1.39 -45.56 2.01
C ARG A 134 1.54 -46.71 1.02
N ASP A 135 2.48 -46.61 0.08
CA ASP A 135 2.73 -47.66 -0.91
C ASP A 135 3.18 -48.97 -0.24
N ARG A 136 3.98 -48.90 0.83
CA ARG A 136 4.36 -50.08 1.61
C ARG A 136 3.14 -50.72 2.27
N LEU A 137 2.30 -49.93 2.94
CA LEU A 137 1.09 -50.46 3.60
C LEU A 137 0.12 -51.10 2.59
N ASN A 138 -0.12 -50.46 1.45
CA ASN A 138 -0.96 -51.01 0.39
C ASN A 138 -0.43 -52.36 -0.14
N LYS A 139 0.90 -52.49 -0.31
CA LYS A 139 1.52 -53.76 -0.69
C LYS A 139 1.39 -54.83 0.38
N THR A 140 1.53 -54.48 1.67
CA THR A 140 1.36 -55.43 2.78
C THR A 140 -0.07 -55.94 2.87
N VAL A 141 -1.08 -55.07 2.69
CA VAL A 141 -2.50 -55.47 2.67
C VAL A 141 -2.80 -56.44 1.53
N ALA A 142 -2.28 -56.17 0.33
CA ALA A 142 -2.49 -57.04 -0.85
C ALA A 142 -1.83 -58.44 -0.73
N VAL A 143 -0.85 -58.60 0.16
CA VAL A 143 -0.21 -59.92 0.44
C VAL A 143 -1.00 -60.70 1.50
N GLY A 144 -1.67 -60.02 2.43
CA GLY A 144 -2.51 -60.65 3.46
C GLY A 144 -3.81 -61.24 2.93
N GLU A 145 -4.35 -60.73 1.83
CA GLU A 145 -5.59 -61.24 1.21
C GLU A 145 -5.38 -62.49 0.31
N LYS A 146 -4.13 -62.90 0.08
CA LYS A 146 -3.78 -64.07 -0.76
C LYS A 146 -3.39 -65.32 0.04
N GLN A 147 -3.58 -65.33 1.35
CA GLN A 147 -3.36 -66.49 2.23
C GLN A 147 -4.69 -67.06 2.73
#